data_AF-A0A954V031-F1
#
_entry.id   AF-A0A954V031-F1
#
_cell.length_a   1.000
_cell.length_b   1.000
_cell.length_c   1.000
_cell.angle_alpha   90.00
_cell.angle_beta   90.00
_cell.angle_gamma   90.00
#
_symmetry.space_group_name_H-M   'P 1'
#
loop_
_entity.id
_entity.type
_entity.pdbx_description
1 polymer ?
#
loop_
_entity_poly.entity_id
_entity_poly.type
_entity_poly.pdbx_seq_one_letter_code
_entity_poly.pdbx_strand_id
1 'polypeptide(L)'
;MLTIRLFFLSCAALALFAGCANRQGWGFSSGQGTIERQKSRAAAVDPYPLNDIGPEVLGGRPRDFFSPKPEPARAFDGRLPTRPAY
;
A
#
# COMPACT_ATOMS: atom_id res chain seq x y z
N MET A 1 19.96 -7.52 -43.74
CA MET A 1 19.20 -6.27 -43.47
C MET A 1 17.75 -6.53 -43.11
N LEU A 2 17.05 -7.45 -43.78
CA LEU A 2 15.65 -7.81 -43.49
C LEU A 2 15.43 -8.39 -42.09
N THR A 3 16.33 -9.27 -41.63
CA THR A 3 16.26 -9.93 -40.30
C THR A 3 16.39 -8.95 -39.13
N ILE A 4 17.24 -7.93 -39.27
CA ILE A 4 17.43 -6.90 -38.25
C ILE A 4 16.15 -6.05 -38.10
N ARG A 5 15.48 -5.72 -39.20
CA ARG A 5 14.22 -4.95 -39.17
C ARG A 5 13.08 -5.74 -38.51
N LEU A 6 12.98 -7.03 -38.79
CA LEU A 6 11.99 -7.92 -38.16
C LEU A 6 12.22 -8.04 -36.64
N PHE A 7 13.48 -8.08 -36.21
CA PHE A 7 13.82 -8.11 -34.79
C PHE A 7 13.35 -6.85 -34.06
N PHE A 8 13.64 -5.66 -34.60
CA PHE A 8 13.19 -4.39 -33.99
C PHE A 8 11.68 -4.23 -33.98
N LEU A 9 10.98 -4.67 -35.03
CA LEU A 9 9.50 -4.65 -35.08
C LEU A 9 8.88 -5.59 -34.03
N SER A 10 9.46 -6.77 -33.83
CA SER A 10 9.01 -7.71 -32.80
C SER A 10 9.18 -7.14 -31.38
N CYS A 11 10.34 -6.55 -31.08
CA CYS A 11 10.57 -5.91 -29.78
C CYS A 11 9.63 -4.73 -29.53
N ALA A 12 9.39 -3.89 -30.55
CA ALA A 12 8.45 -2.78 -30.44
C ALA A 12 7.01 -3.25 -30.19
N ALA A 13 6.58 -4.34 -30.85
CA ALA A 13 5.25 -4.92 -30.64
C ALA A 13 5.07 -5.48 -29.22
N LEU A 14 6.09 -6.14 -28.66
CA LEU A 14 6.06 -6.66 -27.28
C LEU A 14 5.97 -5.55 -26.23
N ALA A 15 6.62 -4.40 -26.46
CA ALA A 15 6.57 -3.27 -25.55
C ALA A 15 5.17 -2.65 -25.41
N LEU A 16 4.31 -2.77 -26.44
CA LEU A 16 2.92 -2.30 -26.38
C LEU A 16 2.03 -3.13 -25.45
N PHE A 17 2.34 -4.41 -25.26
CA PHE A 17 1.63 -5.30 -24.33
C PHE A 17 2.24 -5.31 -22.93
N ALA A 18 3.37 -4.66 -22.71
CA ALA A 18 3.93 -4.40 -21.38
C ALA A 18 3.17 -3.26 -20.65
N GLY A 19 1.86 -3.15 -20.89
CA GLY A 19 0.96 -2.18 -20.28
C GLY A 19 0.69 -2.48 -18.80
N CYS A 20 0.21 -1.45 -18.09
CA CYS A 20 0.16 -1.36 -16.63
C CYS A 20 -0.72 -2.43 -15.95
N ALA A 21 -0.14 -3.56 -15.56
CA ALA A 21 -0.82 -4.60 -14.78
C ALA A 21 -1.11 -4.20 -13.30
N ASN A 22 -0.94 -2.93 -12.90
CA ASN A 22 -0.83 -2.62 -11.48
C ASN A 22 -1.22 -1.20 -11.07
N ARG A 23 -2.53 -0.93 -11.04
CA ARG A 23 -3.22 0.07 -10.17
C ARG A 23 -4.61 -0.51 -9.92
N GLN A 24 -5.25 -0.46 -8.75
CA GLN A 24 -5.29 0.52 -7.66
C GLN A 24 -5.16 -0.19 -6.30
N GLY A 25 -4.63 0.45 -5.25
CA GLY A 25 -4.75 -0.05 -3.86
C GLY A 25 -4.10 -1.42 -3.55
N TRP A 26 -3.26 -1.91 -4.47
CA TRP A 26 -2.17 -2.89 -4.36
C TRP A 26 -2.42 -4.28 -3.74
N GLY A 27 -2.85 -5.20 -4.62
CA GLY A 27 -2.72 -6.65 -4.54
C GLY A 27 -2.80 -7.22 -5.96
N PHE A 28 -2.29 -8.43 -6.22
CA PHE A 28 -2.50 -9.15 -7.49
C PHE A 28 -4.00 -9.26 -7.83
N SER A 29 -4.40 -9.83 -8.98
CA SER A 29 -5.81 -9.96 -9.39
C SER A 29 -6.77 -10.55 -8.34
N SER A 30 -6.26 -11.17 -7.28
CA SER A 30 -7.00 -11.67 -6.10
C SER A 30 -7.25 -10.64 -4.97
N GLY A 31 -6.83 -9.38 -5.14
CA GLY A 31 -7.02 -8.31 -4.14
C GLY A 31 -6.16 -8.46 -2.88
N GLN A 32 -6.46 -7.68 -1.84
CA GLN A 32 -5.74 -7.70 -0.56
C GLN A 32 -6.13 -8.88 0.36
N GLY A 33 -7.02 -9.78 -0.10
CA GLY A 33 -7.62 -10.86 0.69
C GLY A 33 -8.78 -10.40 1.57
N THR A 34 -9.34 -11.31 2.38
CA THR A 34 -10.46 -11.02 3.30
C THR A 34 -10.04 -10.04 4.40
N ILE A 35 -11.03 -9.37 5.02
CA ILE A 35 -10.78 -8.43 6.10
C ILE A 35 -10.08 -9.08 7.30
N GLU A 36 -10.37 -10.35 7.59
CA GLU A 36 -9.71 -11.13 8.64
C GLU A 36 -8.22 -11.31 8.35
N ARG A 37 -7.86 -11.61 7.09
CA ARG A 37 -6.46 -11.75 6.66
C ARG A 37 -5.71 -10.42 6.74
N GLN A 38 -6.40 -9.31 6.45
CA GLN A 38 -5.80 -7.99 6.60
C GLN A 38 -5.56 -7.65 8.08
N LYS A 39 -6.54 -7.91 8.95
CA LYS A 39 -6.42 -7.71 10.40
C LYS A 39 -5.29 -8.54 11.01
N SER A 40 -5.17 -9.82 10.64
CA SER A 40 -4.09 -10.67 11.17
C SER A 40 -2.70 -10.20 10.73
N ARG A 41 -2.57 -9.72 9.49
CA ARG A 41 -1.31 -9.10 9.02
C ARG A 41 -1.02 -7.78 9.72
N ALA A 42 -2.04 -6.95 9.94
CA ALA A 42 -1.90 -5.67 10.64
C ALA A 42 -1.45 -5.90 12.08
N ALA A 43 -1.98 -6.91 12.77
CA ALA A 43 -1.59 -7.23 14.14
C ALA A 43 -0.09 -7.52 14.32
N ALA A 44 0.59 -8.03 13.29
CA ALA A 44 2.04 -8.30 13.35
C ALA A 44 2.91 -7.04 13.26
N VAL A 45 2.37 -5.93 12.71
CA VAL A 45 3.13 -4.70 12.46
C VAL A 45 2.59 -3.48 13.19
N ASP A 46 1.38 -3.55 13.75
CA ASP A 46 0.81 -2.49 14.57
C ASP A 46 1.66 -2.36 15.84
N PRO A 47 2.26 -1.19 16.11
CA PRO A 47 3.03 -0.97 17.33
C PRO A 47 2.17 -0.99 18.59
N TYR A 48 0.84 -0.90 18.46
CA TYR A 48 -0.08 -0.90 19.59
C TYR A 48 -0.71 -2.28 19.78
N PRO A 49 -0.70 -2.81 21.01
CA PRO A 49 -1.26 -4.13 21.29
C PRO A 49 -2.77 -4.16 20.98
N LEU A 50 -3.24 -5.32 20.55
CA LEU A 50 -4.65 -5.61 20.48
C LEU A 50 -5.19 -5.81 21.90
N ASN A 51 -6.39 -5.29 22.16
CA ASN A 51 -7.06 -5.42 23.45
C ASN A 51 -7.35 -6.88 23.81
N ASP A 52 -7.42 -7.77 22.82
CA ASP A 52 -7.87 -9.16 22.98
C ASP A 52 -6.73 -10.17 23.19
N ILE A 53 -5.46 -9.74 23.14
CA ILE A 53 -4.28 -10.63 23.17
C ILE A 53 -3.56 -10.62 24.53
N GLY A 54 -3.84 -9.65 25.40
CA GLY A 54 -3.16 -9.50 26.70
C GLY A 54 -3.97 -8.68 27.71
N PRO A 55 -3.40 -8.41 28.90
CA PRO A 55 -4.02 -7.51 29.87
C PRO A 55 -4.25 -6.13 29.24
N GLU A 56 -5.38 -5.52 29.57
CA GLU A 56 -5.77 -4.22 29.01
C GLU A 56 -4.69 -3.15 29.28
N VAL A 57 -4.14 -2.59 28.20
CA VAL A 57 -3.15 -1.50 28.31
C VAL A 57 -3.87 -0.17 28.16
N LEU A 58 -4.42 0.33 29.27
CA LEU A 58 -5.05 1.65 29.33
C LEU A 58 -4.01 2.74 29.04
N GLY A 59 -4.25 3.56 28.01
CA GLY A 59 -3.36 4.66 27.63
C GLY A 59 -2.12 4.27 26.81
N GLY A 60 -2.00 3.01 26.38
CA GLY A 60 -0.89 2.59 25.50
C GLY A 60 -0.93 3.22 24.10
N ARG A 61 -2.10 3.73 23.69
CA ARG A 61 -2.28 4.46 22.42
C ARG A 61 -2.16 5.97 22.69
N PRO A 62 -1.53 6.75 21.78
CA PRO A 62 -1.46 8.20 21.91
C PRO A 62 -2.85 8.82 22.06
N ARG A 63 -2.93 9.94 22.78
CA ARG A 63 -4.19 10.67 23.00
C ARG A 63 -4.95 10.94 21.70
N ASP A 64 -4.23 11.27 20.63
CA ASP A 64 -4.81 11.62 19.33
C ASP A 64 -5.16 10.38 18.48
N PHE A 65 -4.97 9.16 18.99
CA PHE A 65 -5.29 7.91 18.28
C PHE A 65 -6.79 7.78 18.00
N PHE A 66 -7.62 8.09 19.00
CA PHE A 66 -9.09 8.01 18.89
C PHE A 66 -9.71 9.22 18.18
N SER A 67 -8.95 10.31 18.03
CA SER A 67 -9.37 11.53 17.34
C SER A 67 -8.31 11.93 16.32
N PRO A 68 -8.18 11.15 15.23
CA PRO A 68 -7.08 11.35 14.33
C PRO A 68 -7.35 12.59 13.47
N LYS A 69 -6.34 13.46 13.33
CA LYS A 69 -6.46 14.72 12.56
C LYS A 69 -7.00 14.46 11.14
N PRO A 70 -7.71 15.42 10.53
CA PRO A 70 -8.13 15.29 9.13
C PRO A 70 -6.91 15.09 8.23
N GLU A 71 -7.06 14.30 7.17
CA GLU A 71 -5.95 13.89 6.29
C GLU A 71 -5.09 15.07 5.78
N PRO A 72 -5.66 16.22 5.34
CA PRO A 72 -4.87 17.38 4.92
C PRO A 72 -3.94 17.92 6.01
N ALA A 73 -4.34 17.83 7.28
CA ALA A 73 -3.54 18.29 8.42
C ALA A 73 -2.44 17.29 8.83
N ARG A 74 -2.54 16.01 8.43
CA ARG A 74 -1.50 14.99 8.67
C ARG A 74 -0.31 15.16 7.73
N ALA A 75 -0.57 15.52 6.48
CA ALA A 75 0.48 15.73 5.47
C ALA A 75 1.42 16.90 5.83
N PHE A 76 0.95 17.84 6.66
CA PHE A 76 1.70 19.02 7.06
C PHE A 76 2.58 18.82 8.31
N ASP A 77 2.49 17.67 9.01
CA ASP A 77 3.19 17.40 10.29
C ASP A 77 4.69 17.10 10.15
N GLY A 78 5.34 17.46 9.02
CA GLY A 78 6.79 17.48 8.82
C GLY A 78 7.59 16.18 9.07
N ARG A 79 6.94 15.09 9.51
CA ARG A 79 7.56 13.83 9.97
C ARG A 79 7.27 12.65 9.05
N LEU A 80 6.39 12.80 8.07
CA LEU A 80 6.21 11.81 7.02
C LEU A 80 6.79 12.39 5.72
N PRO A 81 7.60 11.64 4.96
CA PRO A 81 7.89 12.04 3.60
C PRO A 81 6.54 12.19 2.90
N THR A 82 6.27 13.39 2.39
CA THR A 82 5.06 13.70 1.62
C THR A 82 4.91 12.62 0.56
N ARG A 83 3.99 11.67 0.76
CA ARG A 83 3.56 10.82 -0.34
C ARG A 83 2.97 11.78 -1.36
N PRO A 84 3.41 11.75 -2.63
CA PRO A 84 2.88 12.65 -3.62
C PRO A 84 1.37 12.42 -3.68
N ALA A 85 0.62 13.52 -3.43
CA ALA A 85 -0.75 13.62 -3.87
C ALA A 85 -0.73 13.31 -5.37
N TYR A 86 -1.54 12.33 -5.76
CA TYR A 86 -1.76 12.02 -7.16
C TYR A 86 -2.39 13.23 -7.87
#